data_AF-A0A3B9QGN8-F1
#
_entry.id   AF-A0A3B9QGN8-F1
#
_cell.length_a   1.000
_cell.length_b   1.000
_cell.length_c   1.000
_cell.angle_alpha   90.00
_cell.angle_beta   90.00
_cell.angle_gamma   90.00
#
_symmetry.space_group_name_H-M   'P 1'
#
loop_
_entity.id
_entity.type
_entity.pdbx_description
1 polymer ?
#
loop_
_entity_poly.entity_id
_entity_poly.type
_entity_poly.pdbx_seq_one_letter_code
_entity_poly.pdbx_strand_id
1 'polypeptide(L)' 'MAFHHVAYSTKDLEATRHFYEDLFGFPLVNTEFHDREDGWIKHVFFDTGNGQCIA' A
#
# COMPACT_ATOMS: atom_id res chain seq x y z
N MET A 1 21.08 -7.17 4.94
CA MET A 1 19.65 -7.35 5.24
C MET A 1 18.96 -6.06 4.88
N ALA A 2 18.02 -6.09 3.94
CA ALA A 2 17.23 -4.93 3.54
C ALA A 2 15.82 -5.05 4.12
N PHE A 3 15.01 -3.99 4.03
CA PHE A 3 13.58 -4.08 4.33
C PHE A 3 12.87 -4.99 3.30
N HIS A 4 11.69 -5.48 3.65
CA HIS A 4 10.83 -6.24 2.73
C HIS A 4 9.71 -5.35 2.19
N HIS A 5 9.06 -4.58 3.07
CA HIS A 5 8.20 -3.45 2.76
C HIS A 5 8.04 -2.58 4.02
N VAL A 6 7.41 -1.41 3.87
CA VAL A 6 6.99 -0.55 4.98
C VAL A 6 5.49 -0.27 4.82
N ALA A 7 4.73 -0.36 5.91
CA ALA A 7 3.28 -0.19 5.91
C ALA A 7 2.83 0.96 6.82
N TYR A 8 1.90 1.81 6.35
CA TYR A 8 1.32 2.92 7.10
C TYR A 8 -0.21 2.96 6.99
N SER A 9 -0.89 3.27 8.09
CA SER A 9 -2.35 3.50 8.05
C SER A 9 -2.68 4.86 7.43
N THR A 10 -3.65 4.90 6.52
CA THR A 10 -4.21 6.13 5.97
C THR A 10 -5.69 6.30 6.30
N LYS A 11 -6.16 7.54 6.34
CA LYS A 11 -7.59 7.86 6.50
C LYS A 11 -8.34 7.86 5.17
N ASP A 12 -7.63 8.09 4.07
CA ASP A 12 -8.20 8.21 2.74
C ASP A 12 -7.31 7.43 1.76
N LEU A 13 -7.81 6.27 1.34
CA LEU A 13 -7.09 5.38 0.46
C LEU A 13 -7.00 5.89 -0.98
N GLU A 14 -8.01 6.63 -1.46
CA GLU A 14 -8.02 7.16 -2.82
C GLU A 14 -7.01 8.30 -2.94
N ALA A 15 -6.91 9.17 -1.92
CA ALA A 15 -5.86 10.19 -1.87
C ALA A 15 -4.46 9.57 -1.81
N THR A 16 -4.27 8.49 -1.02
CA THR A 16 -3.00 7.76 -0.96
C THR A 16 -2.65 7.11 -2.30
N ARG A 17 -3.64 6.49 -2.96
CA ARG A 17 -3.47 5.90 -4.30
C ARG A 17 -3.08 6.95 -5.33
N HIS A 18 -3.78 8.09 -5.37
CA HIS A 18 -3.45 9.19 -6.28
C HIS A 18 -2.01 9.67 -6.07
N PHE A 19 -1.58 9.81 -4.81
CA PHE A 19 -0.21 10.23 -4.51
C PHE A 19 0.85 9.23 -4.99
N TYR A 20 0.70 7.94 -4.66
CA TYR A 20 1.71 6.94 -5.02
C TYR A 20 1.64 6.51 -6.49
N GLU A 21 0.44 6.28 -7.02
CA GLU A 21 0.26 5.78 -8.39
C GLU A 21 0.36 6.88 -9.44
N ASP A 22 -0.37 7.99 -9.29
CA ASP A 22 -0.45 9.01 -10.34
C ASP A 22 0.71 10.02 -10.27
N LEU A 23 1.09 10.46 -9.06
CA LEU A 23 2.12 11.49 -8.90
C LEU A 23 3.53 10.92 -8.81
N PHE A 24 3.71 9.81 -8.09
CA PHE A 24 5.01 9.13 -7.95
C PHE A 24 5.26 8.08 -9.02
N GLY A 25 4.22 7.53 -9.65
CA GLY A 25 4.35 6.49 -10.67
C GLY A 25 4.60 5.09 -10.11
N PHE A 26 4.30 4.84 -8.83
CA PHE A 26 4.40 3.53 -8.21
C PHE A 26 3.11 2.74 -8.44
N PRO A 27 3.12 1.72 -9.33
CA PRO A 27 1.89 1.01 -9.67
C PRO A 27 1.34 0.24 -8.48
N LEU A 28 0.02 0.21 -8.33
CA LEU A 28 -0.65 -0.68 -7.39
C LEU A 28 -0.51 -2.13 -7.89
N VAL A 29 0.21 -2.98 -7.14
CA VAL A 29 0.51 -4.36 -7.55
C VAL A 29 -0.29 -5.42 -6.79
N ASN A 30 -0.81 -5.09 -5.61
CA ASN A 30 -1.63 -6.02 -4.84
C ASN A 30 -2.65 -5.29 -3.94
N THR A 31 -3.76 -5.94 -3.63
CA THR A 31 -4.77 -5.47 -2.68
C THR A 31 -5.34 -6.66 -1.92
N GLU A 32 -5.29 -6.58 -0.60
CA GLU A 32 -5.78 -7.60 0.32
C GLU A 32 -6.84 -7.03 1.24
N PHE A 33 -7.75 -7.90 1.68
CA PHE A 33 -8.77 -7.58 2.68
C PHE A 33 -8.55 -8.49 3.87
N HIS A 34 -8.31 -7.90 5.03
CA HIS A 34 -8.08 -8.62 6.27
C HIS A 34 -9.20 -8.31 7.26
N ASP A 35 -9.96 -9.33 7.63
CA ASP A 35 -10.93 -9.23 8.72
C ASP A 35 -10.21 -9.07 10.06
N ARG A 36 -10.79 -8.25 10.93
CA ARG A 36 -10.37 -7.98 12.31
C ARG A 36 -11.60 -8.15 13.20
N GLU A 37 -11.40 -8.39 14.49
CA GLU A 37 -12.54 -8.53 15.43
C GLU A 37 -13.48 -7.31 15.40
N ASP A 38 -12.92 -6.11 15.19
CA ASP A 38 -13.65 -4.84 15.19
C ASP A 38 -13.88 -4.24 13.77
N GLY A 39 -13.72 -5.02 12.71
CA GLY A 39 -13.96 -4.54 11.34
C GLY A 39 -13.08 -5.21 10.30
N TRP A 40 -12.67 -4.45 9.28
CA TRP A 40 -11.81 -4.96 8.21
C TRP A 40 -10.80 -3.89 7.79
N ILE A 41 -9.67 -4.34 7.26
CA ILE A 41 -8.62 -3.48 6.73
C ILE A 41 -8.43 -3.79 5.26
N LYS A 42 -8.38 -2.75 4.43
CA LYS A 42 -7.87 -2.83 3.06
C LYS A 42 -6.38 -2.56 3.08
N HIS A 43 -5.58 -3.53 2.64
CA HIS A 43 -4.13 -3.40 2.58
C HIS A 43 -3.72 -3.36 1.11
N VAL A 44 -3.11 -2.26 0.67
CA VAL A 44 -2.73 -2.03 -0.73
C VAL A 44 -1.22 -2.01 -0.82
N PHE A 45 -0.63 -2.52 -1.90
CA PHE A 45 0.82 -2.55 -2.08
C PHE A 45 1.20 -1.84 -3.38
N PHE A 46 2.08 -0.86 -3.29
CA PHE A 46 2.65 -0.13 -4.42
C PHE A 46 4.10 -0.56 -4.64
N ASP A 47 4.47 -0.84 -5.89
CA ASP A 47 5.85 -1.21 -6.24
C ASP A 47 6.74 0.03 -6.33
N THR A 48 7.81 0.03 -5.53
CA THR A 48 8.82 1.11 -5.49
C THR A 48 10.11 0.75 -6.25
N GLY A 49 10.11 -0.41 -6.92
CA GLY A 49 11.26 -0.99 -7.61
C GLY A 49 12.12 -1.88 -6.73
N ASN A 50 13.09 -2.57 -7.34
CA ASN A 50 14.04 -3.46 -6.65
C ASN A 50 13.38 -4.57 -5.81
N GLY A 51 12.16 -4.99 -6.15
CA GLY A 51 11.39 -5.98 -5.40
C GLY A 51 10.96 -5.48 -4.01
N GLN A 52 10.76 -4.17 -3.85
CA GLN A 52 10.35 -3.54 -2.60
C GLN A 52 8.98 -2.86 -2.77
N CYS A 53 8.16 -2.94 -1.73
CA CYS A 53 6.83 -2.32 -1.75
C CYS A 53 6.64 -1.33 -0.59
N ILE A 54 5.71 -0.40 -0.79
CA ILE A 54 5.12 0.42 0.28
C ILE A 54 3.63 0.10 0.37
N ALA A 55 3.09 0.11 1.59
CA ALA A 55 1.71 -0.24 1.88
C ALA A 55 1.06 0.67 2.92
#